data_AF-A0A8S1PQP7-F1
#
_entry.id   AF-A0A8S1PQP7-F1
#
_cell.length_a   1.000
_cell.length_b   1.000
_cell.length_c   1.000
_cell.angle_alpha   90.00
_cell.angle_beta   90.00
_cell.angle_gamma   90.00
#
_symmetry.space_group_name_H-M   'P 1'
#
loop_
_entity.id
_entity.type
_entity.pdbx_description
1 polymer ?
#
loop_
_entity_poly.entity_id
_entity_poly.type
_entity_poly.pdbx_seq_one_letter_code
_entity_poly.pdbx_strand_id
1 'polypeptide(L)'
;MSQFCQYENHDESPIIGACLRIDCKYSRSYCHHCIIKHHISHTDDLKTFKQLNEWIKQEKNSFQDLKQFINGIMQLSEGLQKFLVSITVNQQTDFSILSQKDMQEEIKKLIQFSMSKTTLIPLISKLQNDLNNLKQEINRINQVVVSSNNTQDIRNQEKNQQINWNNQQSYQIQQDLKHQQKLEKLNLEIQQNQKQQQRRMESLQQKQQEQFSYNSNHRNIKLDFNNQIQQVDKQPQLGQNQSYQSNKYQQFKYQEEIQYFHPFQKFSFIFIENEQINVENCGKMIRNEKKQGSYVWCDPSIPFDANVQIHFRILCYDYIELGIGYKGKSVNLILDKKYMIQIGNNVQYSFPLNFGDVVLLTIRMKEKKLIFTNQTSLYEEQISIDTSQVLNPFAYLSGRSCTEILDKQLLDKQLLDEQLLDKQLQQLLDKIDKHQSLCQTF
;
A
#
# COMPACT_ATOMS: atom_id res chain seq x y z
N MET A 1 -25.63 1.52 -15.75
CA MET A 1 -25.70 2.41 -14.58
C MET A 1 -27.13 2.39 -14.09
N SER A 2 -27.38 2.12 -12.80
CA SER A 2 -28.73 2.25 -12.24
C SER A 2 -29.21 3.68 -12.40
N GLN A 3 -30.38 3.89 -13.00
CA GLN A 3 -31.02 5.19 -13.09
C GLN A 3 -31.79 5.55 -11.81
N PHE A 4 -31.81 4.64 -10.84
CA PHE A 4 -32.62 4.73 -9.64
C PHE A 4 -31.78 4.81 -8.37
N CYS A 5 -32.38 5.38 -7.33
CA CYS A 5 -31.76 5.55 -6.03
C CYS A 5 -31.43 4.21 -5.36
N GLN A 6 -30.32 4.16 -4.61
CA GLN A 6 -29.84 2.96 -3.91
C GLN A 6 -30.19 2.94 -2.42
N TYR A 7 -30.92 3.94 -1.94
CA TYR A 7 -31.37 4.00 -0.54
C TYR A 7 -32.63 3.17 -0.33
N GLU A 8 -32.72 2.46 0.80
CA GLU A 8 -33.89 1.63 1.13
C GLU A 8 -35.20 2.42 1.00
N ASN A 9 -36.18 1.82 0.32
CA ASN A 9 -37.48 2.39 -0.01
C ASN A 9 -37.46 3.56 -1.03
N HIS A 10 -36.33 3.80 -1.70
CA HIS A 10 -36.22 4.75 -2.81
C HIS A 10 -35.96 4.07 -4.15
N ASP A 11 -36.09 2.74 -4.24
CA ASP A 11 -35.63 1.93 -5.39
C ASP A 11 -36.31 2.29 -6.72
N GLU A 12 -37.48 2.92 -6.68
CA GLU A 12 -38.20 3.41 -7.87
C GLU A 12 -37.97 4.92 -8.15
N SER A 13 -37.30 5.64 -7.24
CA SER A 13 -37.08 7.07 -7.39
C SER A 13 -35.91 7.34 -8.35
N PRO A 14 -36.13 8.07 -9.46
CA PRO A 14 -35.06 8.39 -10.38
C PRO A 14 -34.03 9.30 -9.71
N ILE A 15 -32.75 9.07 -10.00
CA ILE A 15 -31.69 10.04 -9.67
C ILE A 15 -31.90 11.27 -10.55
N ILE A 16 -31.83 12.45 -9.93
CA ILE A 16 -32.07 13.74 -10.61
C ILE A 16 -30.84 14.64 -10.62
N GLY A 17 -29.80 14.29 -9.86
CA GLY A 17 -28.57 15.09 -9.76
C GLY A 17 -27.53 14.50 -8.83
N ALA A 18 -26.55 15.33 -8.48
CA ALA A 18 -25.50 15.00 -7.52
C ALA A 18 -25.22 16.14 -6.52
N CYS A 19 -24.85 15.75 -5.31
CA CYS A 19 -24.34 16.62 -4.26
C CYS A 19 -22.84 16.85 -4.45
N LEU A 20 -22.44 18.12 -4.49
CA LEU A 20 -21.04 18.53 -4.64
C LEU A 20 -20.33 18.77 -3.31
N ARG A 21 -21.08 18.81 -2.20
CA ARG A 21 -20.53 19.05 -0.87
C ARG A 21 -19.48 17.99 -0.52
N ILE A 22 -18.28 18.45 -0.19
CA ILE A 22 -17.10 17.58 0.00
C ILE A 22 -17.27 16.66 1.21
N ASP A 23 -17.76 17.20 2.32
CA ASP A 23 -18.01 16.52 3.60
C ASP A 23 -19.40 15.84 3.66
N CYS A 24 -20.07 15.66 2.51
CA CYS A 24 -21.39 15.03 2.50
C CYS A 24 -21.31 13.58 2.97
N LYS A 25 -22.06 13.28 4.03
CA LYS A 25 -22.18 11.95 4.63
C LYS A 25 -23.14 11.02 3.87
N TYR A 26 -23.74 11.42 2.77
CA TYR A 26 -24.71 10.58 2.06
C TYR A 26 -24.24 10.32 0.63
N SER A 27 -24.89 9.39 -0.07
CA SER A 27 -24.60 9.12 -1.47
C SER A 27 -24.68 10.42 -2.26
N ARG A 28 -23.67 10.68 -3.10
CA ARG A 28 -23.62 11.92 -3.87
C ARG A 28 -24.76 11.98 -4.86
N SER A 29 -25.14 10.87 -5.49
CA SER A 29 -26.33 10.81 -6.34
C SER A 29 -27.60 10.89 -5.50
N TYR A 30 -28.50 11.81 -5.83
CA TYR A 30 -29.73 12.02 -5.06
C TYR A 30 -31.00 11.94 -5.93
N CYS A 31 -32.09 11.50 -5.31
CA CYS A 31 -33.46 11.64 -5.81
C CYS A 31 -34.23 12.68 -4.98
N HIS A 32 -35.48 12.99 -5.33
CA HIS A 32 -36.30 13.95 -4.56
C HIS A 32 -36.40 13.63 -3.06
N HIS A 33 -36.55 12.35 -2.71
CA HIS A 33 -36.63 11.92 -1.31
C HIS A 33 -35.32 12.14 -0.56
N CYS A 34 -34.17 11.90 -1.21
CA CYS A 34 -32.85 12.14 -0.61
C CYS A 34 -32.60 13.62 -0.33
N ILE A 35 -33.13 14.56 -1.14
CA ILE A 35 -32.99 15.99 -0.87
C ILE A 35 -33.52 16.30 0.53
N ILE A 36 -34.76 15.89 0.80
CA ILE A 36 -35.46 16.22 2.05
C ILE A 36 -34.82 15.49 3.24
N LYS A 37 -34.52 14.19 3.09
CA LYS A 37 -34.03 13.36 4.20
C LYS A 37 -32.55 13.54 4.52
N HIS A 38 -31.71 13.81 3.52
CA HIS A 38 -30.26 13.68 3.64
C HIS A 38 -29.50 14.96 3.28
N HIS A 39 -30.04 15.79 2.39
CA HIS A 39 -29.32 16.95 1.85
C HIS A 39 -29.94 18.30 2.19
N ILE A 40 -30.99 18.34 3.01
CA ILE A 40 -31.73 19.57 3.30
C ILE A 40 -30.86 20.67 3.94
N SER A 41 -29.80 20.28 4.65
CA SER A 41 -28.84 21.21 5.26
C SER A 41 -27.85 21.85 4.28
N HIS A 42 -27.84 21.42 3.01
CA HIS A 42 -26.86 21.85 2.00
C HIS A 42 -27.43 21.75 0.59
N THR A 43 -28.65 22.23 0.40
CA THR A 43 -29.34 22.20 -0.89
C THR A 43 -28.62 23.00 -1.97
N ASP A 44 -27.87 24.02 -1.61
CA ASP A 44 -27.14 24.89 -2.55
C ASP A 44 -25.99 24.14 -3.27
N ASP A 45 -25.48 23.09 -2.63
CA ASP A 45 -24.45 22.20 -3.16
C ASP A 45 -25.03 21.10 -4.06
N LEU A 46 -26.35 21.04 -4.21
CA LEU A 46 -27.01 20.08 -5.09
C LEU A 46 -27.09 20.63 -6.51
N LYS A 47 -26.65 19.83 -7.47
CA LYS A 47 -26.76 20.16 -8.90
C LYS A 47 -27.55 19.07 -9.62
N THR A 48 -28.57 19.48 -10.35
CA THR A 48 -29.25 18.61 -11.33
C THR A 48 -28.28 18.19 -12.44
N PHE A 49 -28.61 17.17 -13.22
CA PHE A 49 -27.76 16.76 -14.36
C PHE A 49 -27.50 17.89 -15.37
N LYS A 50 -28.50 18.76 -15.62
CA LYS A 50 -28.32 19.93 -16.49
C LYS A 50 -27.27 20.89 -15.90
N GLN A 51 -27.42 21.22 -14.62
CA GLN A 51 -26.49 22.11 -13.91
C GLN A 51 -25.10 21.49 -13.77
N LEU A 52 -24.98 20.17 -13.60
CA LEU A 52 -23.69 19.47 -13.58
C LEU A 52 -22.96 19.62 -14.91
N ASN A 53 -23.66 19.50 -16.04
CA ASN A 53 -23.05 19.69 -17.35
C ASN A 53 -22.55 21.13 -17.56
N GLU A 54 -23.29 22.12 -17.08
CA GLU A 54 -22.87 23.53 -17.10
C GLU A 54 -21.67 23.76 -16.19
N TRP A 55 -21.72 23.22 -14.97
CA TRP A 55 -20.63 23.30 -14.00
C TRP A 55 -19.35 22.64 -14.53
N ILE A 56 -19.42 21.43 -15.09
CA ILE A 56 -18.27 20.75 -15.71
C ILE A 56 -17.65 21.60 -16.83
N LYS A 57 -18.46 22.30 -17.62
CA LYS A 57 -17.95 23.21 -18.66
C LYS A 57 -17.21 24.41 -18.04
N GLN A 58 -17.74 24.99 -16.97
CA GLN A 58 -17.10 26.09 -16.25
C GLN A 58 -15.76 25.64 -15.63
N GLU A 59 -15.75 24.52 -14.93
CA GLU A 59 -14.53 23.97 -14.31
C GLU A 59 -13.46 23.59 -15.33
N LYS A 60 -13.87 23.11 -16.52
CA LYS A 60 -12.93 22.87 -17.63
C LYS A 60 -12.21 24.13 -18.06
N ASN A 61 -12.89 25.28 -18.09
CA ASN A 61 -12.26 26.55 -18.43
C ASN A 61 -11.26 26.95 -17.34
N SER A 62 -11.67 26.90 -16.06
CA SER A 62 -10.78 27.15 -14.92
C SER A 62 -9.53 26.25 -14.95
N PHE A 63 -9.69 24.98 -15.33
CA PHE A 63 -8.57 24.06 -15.50
C PHE A 63 -7.64 24.44 -16.65
N GLN A 64 -8.18 24.93 -17.78
CA GLN A 64 -7.35 25.44 -18.88
C GLN A 64 -6.58 26.70 -18.46
N ASP A 65 -7.22 27.62 -17.75
CA ASP A 65 -6.57 28.83 -17.25
C ASP A 65 -5.41 28.48 -16.30
N LEU A 66 -5.63 27.53 -15.39
CA LEU A 66 -4.58 27.01 -14.50
C LEU A 66 -3.43 26.39 -15.29
N LYS A 67 -3.73 25.59 -16.33
CA LYS A 67 -2.71 24.99 -17.19
C LYS A 67 -1.89 26.04 -17.94
N GLN A 68 -2.53 27.09 -18.46
CA GLN A 68 -1.85 28.21 -19.12
C GLN A 68 -0.95 28.96 -18.14
N PHE A 69 -1.42 29.21 -16.92
CA PHE A 69 -0.62 29.86 -15.87
C PHE A 69 0.63 29.04 -15.51
N ILE A 70 0.50 27.72 -15.33
CA ILE A 70 1.62 26.81 -15.07
C ILE A 70 2.65 26.87 -16.22
N ASN A 71 2.19 26.83 -17.47
CA ASN A 71 3.07 26.96 -18.63
C ASN A 71 3.81 28.31 -18.64
N GLY A 72 3.12 29.40 -18.26
CA GLY A 72 3.73 30.72 -18.12
C GLY A 72 4.85 30.75 -17.07
N ILE A 73 4.66 30.10 -15.92
CA ILE A 73 5.70 29.95 -14.89
C ILE A 73 6.90 29.17 -15.44
N MET A 74 6.66 28.09 -16.17
CA MET A 74 7.75 27.29 -16.77
C MET A 74 8.55 28.11 -17.78
N GLN A 75 7.89 28.84 -18.68
CA GLN A 75 8.54 29.72 -19.66
C GLN A 75 9.34 30.84 -18.98
N LEU A 76 8.81 31.42 -17.89
CA LEU A 76 9.51 32.41 -17.10
C LEU A 76 10.78 31.81 -16.45
N SER A 77 10.69 30.59 -15.92
CA SER A 77 11.82 29.87 -15.34
C SER A 77 12.94 29.65 -16.36
N GLU A 78 12.60 29.18 -17.56
CA GLU A 78 13.56 29.02 -18.67
C GLU A 78 14.19 30.36 -19.08
N GLY A 79 13.38 31.43 -19.15
CA GLY A 79 13.85 32.78 -19.45
C GLY A 79 14.86 33.28 -18.41
N LEU A 80 14.58 33.07 -17.12
CA LEU A 80 15.47 33.43 -16.02
C LEU A 80 16.78 32.61 -16.06
N GLN A 81 16.72 31.32 -16.40
CA GLN A 81 17.92 30.49 -16.56
C GLN A 81 18.81 31.01 -17.70
N LYS A 82 18.23 31.29 -18.88
CA LYS A 82 18.97 31.86 -20.01
C LYS A 82 19.58 33.22 -19.65
N PHE A 83 18.83 34.04 -18.92
CA PHE A 83 19.29 35.31 -18.42
C PHE A 83 20.50 35.14 -17.48
N LEU A 84 20.43 34.25 -16.48
CA LEU A 84 21.54 33.96 -15.56
C LEU A 84 22.82 33.54 -16.29
N VAL A 85 22.71 32.66 -17.29
CA VAL A 85 23.84 32.25 -18.12
C VAL A 85 24.46 33.47 -18.83
N SER A 86 23.62 34.37 -19.36
CA SER A 86 24.09 35.55 -20.11
C SER A 86 24.85 36.57 -19.25
N ILE A 87 24.53 36.66 -17.95
CA ILE A 87 25.17 37.59 -17.00
C ILE A 87 26.24 36.95 -16.12
N THR A 88 26.59 35.68 -16.38
CA THR A 88 27.60 34.98 -15.59
C THR A 88 28.97 35.61 -15.84
N VAL A 89 29.48 36.30 -14.82
CA VAL A 89 30.82 36.88 -14.77
C VAL A 89 31.73 35.93 -14.01
N ASN A 90 32.88 35.58 -14.58
CA ASN A 90 33.86 34.78 -13.88
C ASN A 90 34.52 35.64 -12.78
N GLN A 91 34.35 35.23 -11.52
CA GLN A 91 34.84 35.96 -10.35
C GLN A 91 36.38 36.04 -10.30
N GLN A 92 37.07 35.16 -11.03
CA GLN A 92 38.52 35.10 -11.10
C GLN A 92 39.08 35.84 -12.33
N THR A 93 38.23 36.52 -13.10
CA THR A 93 38.70 37.28 -14.25
C THR A 93 39.60 38.43 -13.80
N ASP A 94 40.88 38.36 -14.16
CA ASP A 94 41.81 39.46 -14.02
C ASP A 94 41.61 40.45 -15.17
N PHE A 95 41.01 41.60 -14.88
CA PHE A 95 40.73 42.64 -15.87
C PHE A 95 42.02 43.27 -16.46
N SER A 96 43.17 43.13 -15.81
CA SER A 96 44.42 43.74 -16.27
C SER A 96 45.01 43.04 -17.50
N ILE A 97 44.63 41.79 -17.75
CA ILE A 97 45.14 40.97 -18.86
C ILE A 97 44.15 40.83 -20.03
N LEU A 98 42.94 41.38 -19.91
CA LEU A 98 41.91 41.26 -20.94
C LEU A 98 42.20 42.17 -22.14
N SER A 99 41.82 41.69 -23.33
CA SER A 99 41.74 42.57 -24.50
C SER A 99 40.65 43.63 -24.28
N GLN A 100 40.73 44.77 -24.97
CA GLN A 100 39.70 45.82 -24.88
C GLN A 100 38.30 45.27 -25.20
N LYS A 101 38.19 44.35 -26.17
CA LYS A 101 36.92 43.73 -26.57
C LYS A 101 36.36 42.87 -25.44
N ASP A 102 37.19 42.00 -24.85
CA ASP A 102 36.73 41.09 -23.79
C ASP A 102 36.38 41.87 -22.52
N MET A 103 37.14 42.92 -22.21
CA MET A 103 36.86 43.84 -21.11
C MET A 103 35.50 44.54 -21.29
N GLN A 104 35.18 45.01 -22.49
CA GLN A 104 33.87 45.61 -22.78
C GLN A 104 32.71 44.62 -22.58
N GLU A 105 32.89 43.36 -23.01
CA GLU A 105 31.88 42.32 -22.79
C GLU A 105 31.69 42.01 -21.29
N GLU A 106 32.76 41.89 -20.51
CA GLU A 106 32.66 41.68 -19.06
C GLU A 106 32.02 42.88 -18.34
N ILE A 107 32.35 44.11 -18.73
CA ILE A 107 31.69 45.32 -18.20
C ILE A 107 30.19 45.31 -18.54
N LYS A 108 29.82 44.92 -19.76
CA LYS A 108 28.42 44.83 -20.17
C LYS A 108 27.64 43.83 -19.32
N LYS A 109 28.21 42.66 -19.02
CA LYS A 109 27.62 41.67 -18.10
C LYS A 109 27.45 42.24 -16.69
N LEU A 110 28.47 42.94 -16.17
CA LEU A 110 28.40 43.59 -14.84
C LEU A 110 27.32 44.67 -14.77
N ILE A 111 27.15 45.47 -15.83
CA ILE A 111 26.07 46.47 -15.92
C ILE A 111 24.70 45.78 -15.92
N GLN A 112 24.53 44.73 -16.74
CA GLN A 112 23.29 43.95 -16.79
C GLN A 112 22.96 43.31 -15.43
N PHE A 113 23.96 42.77 -14.74
CA PHE A 113 23.82 42.24 -13.38
C PHE A 113 23.36 43.33 -12.40
N SER A 114 23.99 44.51 -12.44
CA SER A 114 23.65 45.64 -11.58
C SER A 114 22.21 46.14 -11.79
N MET A 115 21.78 46.28 -13.04
CA MET A 115 20.40 46.66 -13.39
C MET A 115 19.39 45.60 -12.92
N SER A 116 19.78 44.33 -12.98
CA SER A 116 18.92 43.22 -12.56
C SER A 116 18.75 43.15 -11.05
N LYS A 117 19.79 43.56 -10.31
CA LYS A 117 19.73 43.65 -8.86
C LYS A 117 18.62 44.60 -8.38
N THR A 118 18.42 45.73 -9.07
CA THR A 118 17.43 46.73 -8.68
C THR A 118 16.02 46.43 -9.18
N THR A 119 15.90 45.71 -10.31
CA THR A 119 14.61 45.45 -10.96
C THR A 119 14.09 44.03 -10.76
N LEU A 120 14.92 43.02 -11.04
CA LEU A 120 14.50 41.62 -11.02
C LEU A 120 14.44 41.03 -9.61
N ILE A 121 15.39 41.35 -8.73
CA ILE A 121 15.41 40.76 -7.38
C ILE A 121 14.11 41.04 -6.60
N PRO A 122 13.59 42.28 -6.52
CA PRO A 122 12.33 42.53 -5.82
C PRO A 122 11.14 41.74 -6.40
N LEU A 123 11.09 41.59 -7.73
CA LEU A 123 10.05 40.81 -8.42
C LEU A 123 10.17 39.31 -8.12
N ILE A 124 11.40 38.78 -8.10
CA ILE A 124 11.66 37.38 -7.72
C ILE A 124 11.27 37.12 -6.27
N SER A 125 11.60 38.03 -5.34
CA SER A 125 11.21 37.89 -3.94
C SER A 125 9.68 37.90 -3.76
N LYS A 126 8.98 38.77 -4.49
CA LYS A 126 7.50 38.77 -4.49
C LYS A 126 6.95 37.45 -5.05
N LEU A 127 7.47 36.99 -6.18
CA LEU A 127 7.06 35.73 -6.81
C LEU A 127 7.32 34.53 -5.88
N GLN A 128 8.45 34.50 -5.16
CA GLN A 128 8.74 33.45 -4.18
C GLN A 128 7.69 33.41 -3.07
N ASN A 129 7.26 34.57 -2.56
CA ASN A 129 6.21 34.64 -1.56
C ASN A 129 4.86 34.13 -2.12
N ASP A 130 4.50 34.56 -3.32
CA ASP A 130 3.26 34.13 -3.99
C ASP A 130 3.26 32.61 -4.24
N LEU A 131 4.40 32.04 -4.66
CA LEU A 131 4.57 30.59 -4.84
C LEU A 131 4.48 29.82 -3.52
N ASN A 132 5.03 30.36 -2.43
CA ASN A 132 4.92 29.75 -1.10
C ASN A 132 3.46 29.73 -0.61
N ASN A 133 2.72 30.82 -0.80
CA ASN A 133 1.30 30.88 -0.48
C ASN A 133 0.49 29.87 -1.31
N LEU A 134 0.81 29.76 -2.62
CA LEU A 134 0.19 28.77 -3.48
C LEU A 134 0.48 27.34 -3.02
N LYS A 135 1.71 27.04 -2.60
CA LYS A 135 2.10 25.73 -2.06
C LYS A 135 1.29 25.37 -0.80
N GLN A 136 1.09 26.33 0.10
CA GLN A 136 0.28 26.14 1.30
C GLN A 136 -1.19 25.83 0.95
N GLU A 137 -1.77 26.55 -0.01
CA GLU A 137 -3.15 26.31 -0.42
C GLU A 137 -3.31 24.97 -1.14
N ILE A 138 -2.35 24.55 -1.97
CA ILE A 138 -2.33 23.20 -2.57
C ILE A 138 -2.32 22.13 -1.48
N ASN A 139 -1.46 22.28 -0.47
CA ASN A 139 -1.39 21.34 0.65
C ASN A 139 -2.73 21.26 1.40
N ARG A 140 -3.37 22.41 1.65
CA ARG A 140 -4.70 22.48 2.26
C ARG A 140 -5.76 21.76 1.42
N ILE A 141 -5.79 21.99 0.10
CA ILE A 141 -6.72 21.30 -0.81
C ILE A 141 -6.50 19.79 -0.78
N ASN A 142 -5.25 19.34 -0.84
CA ASN A 142 -4.91 17.91 -0.80
C ASN A 142 -5.35 17.26 0.51
N GLN A 143 -5.18 17.93 1.65
CA GLN A 143 -5.65 17.43 2.95
C GLN A 143 -7.17 17.24 2.99
N VAL A 144 -7.94 18.13 2.36
CA VAL A 144 -9.40 18.01 2.26
C VAL A 144 -9.80 16.78 1.43
N VAL A 145 -9.09 16.50 0.33
CA VAL A 145 -9.33 15.32 -0.51
C VAL A 145 -8.98 14.02 0.23
N VAL A 146 -7.83 13.96 0.92
CA VAL A 146 -7.41 12.78 1.68
C VAL A 146 -8.37 12.50 2.84
N SER A 147 -8.81 13.53 3.56
CA SER A 147 -9.77 13.37 4.67
C SER A 147 -11.13 12.83 4.20
N SER A 148 -11.53 13.18 2.98
CA SER A 148 -12.76 12.68 2.37
C SER A 148 -12.69 11.18 2.06
N ASN A 149 -11.52 10.70 1.60
CA ASN A 149 -11.30 9.28 1.32
C ASN A 149 -11.25 8.44 2.61
N ASN A 150 -10.59 8.93 3.66
CA ASN A 150 -10.54 8.26 4.95
C ASN A 150 -11.94 8.10 5.58
N THR A 151 -12.86 9.04 5.33
CA THR A 151 -14.25 8.93 5.80
C THR A 151 -15.01 7.79 5.13
N GLN A 152 -14.65 7.45 3.89
CA GLN A 152 -15.21 6.31 3.16
C GLN A 152 -14.64 4.97 3.65
N ASP A 153 -13.36 4.95 4.02
CA ASP A 153 -12.72 3.77 4.61
C ASP A 153 -13.23 3.46 6.02
N ILE A 154 -13.48 4.47 6.85
CA ILE A 154 -14.09 4.30 8.18
C ILE A 154 -15.48 3.64 8.04
N ARG A 155 -16.28 4.03 7.04
CA ARG A 155 -17.60 3.41 6.78
C ARG A 155 -17.50 1.97 6.29
N ASN A 156 -16.51 1.69 5.44
CA ASN A 156 -16.26 0.33 4.98
C ASN A 156 -15.79 -0.55 6.16
N GLN A 157 -15.01 0.02 7.09
CA GLN A 157 -14.63 -0.65 8.34
C GLN A 157 -15.83 -0.89 9.26
N GLU A 158 -16.70 0.09 9.48
CA GLU A 158 -17.93 -0.07 10.29
C GLU A 158 -18.84 -1.15 9.70
N LYS A 159 -19.05 -1.14 8.37
CA LYS A 159 -19.84 -2.16 7.67
C LYS A 159 -19.22 -3.54 7.80
N ASN A 160 -17.90 -3.66 7.68
CA ASN A 160 -17.18 -4.93 7.86
C ASN A 160 -17.20 -5.41 9.31
N GLN A 161 -17.13 -4.51 10.30
CA GLN A 161 -17.28 -4.85 11.72
C GLN A 161 -18.68 -5.38 12.01
N GLN A 162 -19.73 -4.78 11.43
CA GLN A 162 -21.10 -5.26 11.60
C GLN A 162 -21.35 -6.62 10.92
N ILE A 163 -20.76 -6.86 9.74
CA ILE A 163 -20.76 -8.18 9.09
C ILE A 163 -20.05 -9.21 9.97
N ASN A 164 -18.88 -8.87 10.54
CA ASN A 164 -18.16 -9.77 11.44
C ASN A 164 -18.93 -10.07 12.72
N TRP A 165 -19.60 -9.07 13.31
CA TRP A 165 -20.42 -9.26 14.50
C TRP A 165 -21.61 -10.20 14.24
N ASN A 166 -22.28 -10.03 13.10
CA ASN A 166 -23.36 -10.93 12.66
C ASN A 166 -22.86 -12.37 12.41
N ASN A 167 -21.67 -12.52 11.83
CA ASN A 167 -21.04 -13.82 11.62
C ASN A 167 -20.65 -14.50 12.93
N GLN A 168 -20.14 -13.75 13.93
CA GLN A 168 -19.84 -14.27 15.26
C GLN A 168 -21.10 -14.72 16.01
N GLN A 169 -22.18 -13.93 15.96
CA GLN A 169 -23.47 -14.34 16.53
C GLN A 169 -23.99 -15.62 15.87
N SER A 170 -23.89 -15.72 14.54
CA SER A 170 -24.29 -16.92 13.81
C SER A 170 -23.49 -18.15 14.24
N TYR A 171 -22.17 -17.99 14.49
CA TYR A 171 -21.31 -19.07 14.99
C TYR A 171 -21.69 -19.50 16.40
N GLN A 172 -22.01 -18.55 17.29
CA GLN A 172 -22.45 -18.82 18.66
C GLN A 172 -23.75 -19.63 18.68
N ILE A 173 -24.75 -19.20 17.89
CA ILE A 173 -26.03 -19.91 17.73
C ILE A 173 -25.80 -21.35 17.24
N GLN A 174 -24.84 -21.56 16.33
CA GLN A 174 -24.51 -22.88 15.81
C GLN A 174 -23.83 -23.79 16.85
N GLN A 175 -23.02 -23.21 17.75
CA GLN A 175 -22.43 -23.96 18.87
C GLN A 175 -23.48 -24.34 19.92
N ASP A 176 -24.40 -23.43 20.24
CA ASP A 176 -25.48 -23.68 21.19
C ASP A 176 -26.41 -24.79 20.68
N LEU A 177 -26.75 -24.78 19.39
CA LEU A 177 -27.50 -25.87 18.73
C LEU A 177 -26.79 -27.22 18.83
N LYS A 178 -25.48 -27.28 18.59
CA LYS A 178 -24.70 -28.51 18.74
C LYS A 178 -24.67 -29.00 20.19
N HIS A 179 -24.58 -28.09 21.15
CA HIS A 179 -24.61 -28.44 22.56
C HIS A 179 -25.97 -29.01 22.97
N GLN A 180 -27.06 -28.39 22.51
CA GLN A 180 -28.43 -28.86 22.77
C GLN A 180 -28.68 -30.25 22.19
N GLN A 181 -28.24 -30.51 20.95
CA GLN A 181 -28.31 -31.86 20.33
C GLN A 181 -27.52 -32.91 21.14
N LYS A 182 -26.38 -32.54 21.72
CA LYS A 182 -25.58 -33.43 22.56
C LYS A 182 -26.30 -33.77 23.88
N LEU A 183 -26.96 -32.79 24.50
CA LEU A 183 -27.76 -32.99 25.70
C LEU A 183 -28.98 -33.89 25.43
N GLU A 184 -29.69 -33.69 24.31
CA GLU A 184 -30.79 -34.56 23.91
C GLU A 184 -30.35 -36.01 23.71
N LYS A 185 -29.21 -36.21 23.04
CA LYS A 185 -28.64 -37.56 22.84
C LYS A 185 -28.30 -38.24 24.17
N LEU A 186 -27.71 -37.50 25.11
CA LEU A 186 -27.38 -38.01 26.44
C LEU A 186 -28.64 -38.40 27.22
N ASN A 187 -29.69 -37.57 27.17
CA ASN A 187 -30.97 -37.87 27.82
C ASN A 187 -31.64 -39.14 27.25
N LEU A 188 -31.58 -39.33 25.93
CA LEU A 188 -32.03 -40.56 25.26
C LEU A 188 -31.27 -41.79 25.76
N GLU A 189 -29.94 -41.70 25.90
CA GLU A 189 -29.10 -42.78 26.38
C GLU A 189 -29.41 -43.14 27.86
N ILE A 190 -29.63 -42.13 28.70
CA ILE A 190 -30.07 -42.33 30.09
C ILE A 190 -31.43 -43.06 30.14
N GLN A 191 -32.41 -42.66 29.33
CA GLN A 191 -33.71 -43.34 29.27
C GLN A 191 -33.60 -44.80 28.80
N GLN A 192 -32.75 -45.07 27.82
CA GLN A 192 -32.51 -46.44 27.33
C GLN A 192 -31.88 -47.31 28.42
N ASN A 193 -30.88 -46.78 29.13
CA ASN A 193 -30.23 -47.49 30.23
C ASN A 193 -31.20 -47.78 31.39
N GLN A 194 -32.06 -46.82 31.75
CA GLN A 194 -33.11 -47.02 32.76
C GLN A 194 -34.09 -48.13 32.35
N LYS A 195 -34.57 -48.12 31.09
CA LYS A 195 -35.43 -49.20 30.56
C LYS A 195 -34.73 -50.56 30.58
N GLN A 196 -33.44 -50.62 30.27
CA GLN A 196 -32.68 -51.86 30.30
C GLN A 196 -32.51 -52.39 31.73
N GLN A 197 -32.26 -51.51 32.70
CA GLN A 197 -32.21 -51.89 34.12
C GLN A 197 -33.55 -52.42 34.61
N GLN A 198 -34.66 -51.79 34.23
CA GLN A 198 -36.01 -52.24 34.57
C GLN A 198 -36.29 -53.65 34.04
N ARG A 199 -35.95 -53.93 32.77
CA ARG A 199 -36.07 -55.29 32.19
C ARG A 199 -35.21 -56.33 32.91
N ARG A 200 -34.00 -55.95 33.37
CA ARG A 200 -33.14 -56.85 34.17
C ARG A 200 -33.79 -57.18 35.51
N MET A 201 -34.38 -56.19 36.17
CA MET A 201 -35.10 -56.39 37.44
C MET A 201 -36.33 -57.30 37.27
N GLU A 202 -37.12 -57.08 36.22
CA GLU A 202 -38.28 -57.93 35.88
C GLU A 202 -37.85 -59.39 35.61
N SER A 203 -36.78 -59.58 34.82
CA SER A 203 -36.23 -60.91 34.55
C SER A 203 -35.72 -61.62 35.82
N LEU A 204 -35.09 -60.88 36.74
CA LEU A 204 -34.65 -61.43 38.03
C LEU A 204 -35.83 -61.84 38.92
N GLN A 205 -36.90 -61.03 38.97
CA GLN A 205 -38.12 -61.37 39.70
C GLN A 205 -38.80 -62.62 39.14
N GLN A 206 -38.89 -62.73 37.81
CA GLN A 206 -39.45 -63.90 37.15
C GLN A 206 -38.66 -65.17 37.46
N LYS A 207 -37.32 -65.11 37.41
CA LYS A 207 -36.45 -66.24 37.81
C LYS A 207 -36.62 -66.63 39.27
N GLN A 208 -36.83 -65.67 40.18
CA GLN A 208 -37.13 -65.98 41.59
C GLN A 208 -38.47 -66.69 41.74
N GLN A 209 -39.52 -66.25 41.04
CA GLN A 209 -40.82 -66.92 41.05
C GLN A 209 -40.75 -68.35 40.49
N GLU A 210 -39.95 -68.57 39.45
CA GLU A 210 -39.67 -69.92 38.91
C GLU A 210 -38.92 -70.80 39.94
N GLN A 211 -37.96 -70.24 40.67
CA GLN A 211 -37.26 -70.96 41.75
C GLN A 211 -38.19 -71.32 42.94
N PHE A 212 -39.11 -70.43 43.31
CA PHE A 212 -40.13 -70.73 44.33
C PHE A 212 -41.12 -71.81 43.85
N SER A 213 -41.42 -71.86 42.55
CA SER A 213 -42.26 -72.90 41.95
C SER A 213 -41.54 -74.26 41.83
N TYR A 214 -40.20 -74.27 41.79
CA TYR A 214 -39.39 -75.49 41.81
C TYR A 214 -39.13 -76.01 43.24
N ASN A 215 -39.07 -75.12 44.24
CA ASN A 215 -38.83 -75.49 45.65
C ASN A 215 -40.06 -76.02 46.39
N SER A 216 -41.26 -75.95 45.81
CA SER A 216 -42.45 -76.64 46.34
C SER A 216 -42.45 -78.16 46.07
N ASN A 217 -41.50 -78.69 45.28
CA ASN A 217 -41.45 -80.12 44.92
C ASN A 217 -40.18 -80.88 45.30
N HIS A 218 -39.20 -80.31 46.00
CA HIS A 218 -38.06 -81.10 46.49
C HIS A 218 -37.60 -80.72 47.89
N ARG A 219 -38.02 -81.56 48.84
CA ARG A 219 -37.42 -81.71 50.17
C ARG A 219 -35.95 -82.10 50.07
N ASN A 220 -35.15 -81.46 50.91
CA ASN A 220 -33.93 -81.91 51.59
C ASN A 220 -32.90 -82.69 50.74
N ILE A 221 -31.76 -82.05 50.44
CA ILE A 221 -30.43 -82.69 50.51
C ILE A 221 -29.35 -81.63 50.79
N LYS A 222 -28.36 -82.11 51.55
CA LYS A 222 -27.19 -81.50 52.18
C LYS A 222 -26.22 -80.73 51.27
N LEU A 223 -25.52 -79.83 51.96
CA LEU A 223 -24.19 -79.24 51.72
C LEU A 223 -23.19 -80.14 50.97
N ASP A 224 -22.41 -79.53 50.08
CA ASP A 224 -20.94 -79.71 50.05
C ASP A 224 -20.21 -78.60 49.26
N PHE A 225 -18.92 -78.47 49.59
CA PHE A 225 -17.96 -77.40 49.31
C PHE A 225 -17.30 -77.44 47.90
N ASN A 226 -16.56 -76.35 47.60
CA ASN A 226 -15.49 -76.14 46.58
C ASN A 226 -15.86 -75.62 45.16
N ASN A 227 -15.34 -74.44 44.79
CA ASN A 227 -14.17 -74.32 43.90
C ASN A 227 -13.76 -72.86 43.54
N GLN A 228 -12.43 -72.67 43.54
CA GLN A 228 -11.53 -71.82 42.73
C GLN A 228 -12.08 -70.86 41.65
N ILE A 229 -11.40 -69.70 41.49
CA ILE A 229 -10.92 -69.04 40.23
C ILE A 229 -10.16 -67.76 40.67
N GLN A 230 -8.83 -67.69 40.54
CA GLN A 230 -7.99 -67.26 39.41
C GLN A 230 -7.95 -65.75 39.09
N GLN A 231 -6.70 -65.30 38.91
CA GLN A 231 -6.19 -63.94 38.64
C GLN A 231 -6.58 -63.42 37.24
N VAL A 232 -6.40 -62.11 36.99
CA VAL A 232 -5.58 -61.52 35.88
C VAL A 232 -5.85 -60.01 35.69
N ASP A 233 -4.76 -59.24 35.80
CA ASP A 233 -4.26 -58.07 35.05
C ASP A 233 -4.94 -56.69 34.87
N LYS A 234 -4.06 -55.70 35.13
CA LYS A 234 -3.66 -54.49 34.35
C LYS A 234 -4.54 -53.24 34.36
N GLN A 235 -4.04 -52.24 35.11
CA GLN A 235 -4.26 -50.81 34.89
C GLN A 235 -3.10 -50.20 34.06
N PRO A 236 -3.35 -49.30 33.10
CA PRO A 236 -2.34 -48.43 32.54
C PRO A 236 -2.29 -47.04 33.22
N GLN A 237 -1.07 -46.51 33.30
CA GLN A 237 -0.70 -45.22 33.87
C GLN A 237 -1.10 -44.03 32.96
N LEU A 238 -1.47 -42.92 33.59
CA LEU A 238 -1.73 -41.60 33.00
C LEU A 238 -0.43 -40.91 32.61
N GLY A 239 -0.28 -40.57 31.32
CA GLY A 239 0.73 -39.63 30.82
C GLY A 239 0.24 -38.18 30.96
N GLN A 240 1.04 -37.34 31.62
CA GLN A 240 0.83 -35.90 31.72
C GLN A 240 1.46 -35.19 30.51
N ASN A 241 0.67 -34.33 29.85
CA ASN A 241 1.08 -33.51 28.71
C ASN A 241 1.77 -32.22 29.16
N GLN A 242 2.77 -31.86 28.37
CA GLN A 242 3.66 -30.70 28.52
C GLN A 242 2.94 -29.38 28.18
N SER A 243 3.29 -28.35 28.94
CA SER A 243 2.86 -26.96 28.79
C SER A 243 3.53 -26.26 27.60
N TYR A 244 2.73 -25.61 26.75
CA TYR A 244 3.20 -24.66 25.74
C TYR A 244 3.69 -23.37 26.41
N GLN A 245 4.97 -23.01 26.17
CA GLN A 245 5.49 -21.68 26.45
C GLN A 245 5.36 -20.78 25.21
N SER A 246 4.99 -19.53 25.46
CA SER A 246 4.76 -18.46 24.50
C SER A 246 6.07 -17.84 24.01
N ASN A 247 6.13 -17.55 22.71
CA ASN A 247 7.25 -16.87 22.06
C ASN A 247 7.26 -15.38 22.45
N LYS A 248 8.36 -14.93 23.06
CA LYS A 248 8.72 -13.51 23.20
C LYS A 248 9.46 -13.05 21.93
N TYR A 249 8.99 -11.97 21.34
CA TYR A 249 9.68 -11.21 20.30
C TYR A 249 11.03 -10.69 20.81
N GLN A 250 12.12 -11.14 20.20
CA GLN A 250 13.45 -10.51 20.31
C GLN A 250 13.62 -9.52 19.15
N GLN A 251 13.81 -8.24 19.49
CA GLN A 251 14.30 -7.23 18.56
C GLN A 251 15.79 -7.46 18.32
N PHE A 252 16.17 -7.84 17.10
CA PHE A 252 17.56 -7.86 16.67
C PHE A 252 17.96 -6.45 16.23
N LYS A 253 18.94 -5.84 16.91
CA LYS A 253 19.74 -4.76 16.36
C LYS A 253 20.79 -5.36 15.44
N TYR A 254 20.59 -5.26 14.13
CA TYR A 254 21.65 -5.51 13.16
C TYR A 254 22.56 -4.29 13.08
N GLN A 255 23.85 -4.47 13.38
CA GLN A 255 24.91 -3.59 12.89
C GLN A 255 25.34 -4.14 11.53
N GLU A 256 25.01 -3.43 10.44
CA GLU A 256 25.43 -3.82 9.11
C GLU A 256 26.91 -3.48 8.90
N GLU A 257 27.71 -4.50 8.56
CA GLU A 257 28.97 -4.29 7.86
C GLU A 257 28.64 -3.73 6.47
N ILE A 258 29.20 -2.57 6.15
CA ILE A 258 29.04 -1.91 4.85
C ILE A 258 29.74 -2.77 3.79
N GLN A 259 28.98 -3.68 3.16
CA GLN A 259 29.45 -4.40 1.99
C GLN A 259 29.51 -3.43 0.80
N TYR A 260 30.69 -3.27 0.22
CA TYR A 260 30.93 -2.44 -0.95
C TYR A 260 30.11 -2.96 -2.15
N PHE A 261 29.09 -2.22 -2.55
CA PHE A 261 28.35 -2.45 -3.79
C PHE A 261 29.24 -2.06 -4.98
N HIS A 262 29.37 -2.95 -5.96
CA HIS A 262 30.06 -2.59 -7.20
C HIS A 262 29.31 -1.42 -7.88
N PRO A 263 30.00 -0.34 -8.27
CA PRO A 263 29.39 0.77 -9.00
C PRO A 263 29.08 0.35 -10.44
N PHE A 264 28.03 -0.44 -10.63
CA PHE A 264 27.49 -0.79 -11.95
C PHE A 264 26.72 0.42 -12.48
N GLN A 265 27.46 1.33 -13.13
CA GLN A 265 27.07 2.74 -13.15
C GLN A 265 26.01 3.17 -14.15
N LYS A 266 25.54 2.33 -15.08
CA LYS A 266 24.46 2.75 -16.00
C LYS A 266 23.57 1.58 -16.39
N PHE A 267 22.51 1.37 -15.62
CA PHE A 267 21.37 0.60 -16.12
C PHE A 267 20.60 1.44 -17.15
N SER A 268 20.26 0.81 -18.27
CA SER A 268 19.39 1.38 -19.28
C SER A 268 18.50 0.29 -19.89
N PHE A 269 17.27 0.66 -20.20
CA PHE A 269 16.31 -0.17 -20.91
C PHE A 269 16.67 -0.27 -22.40
N ILE A 270 16.85 -1.49 -22.93
CA ILE A 270 17.44 -1.69 -24.28
C ILE A 270 16.63 -2.62 -25.19
N PHE A 271 15.76 -3.49 -24.67
CA PHE A 271 14.99 -4.42 -25.50
C PHE A 271 13.49 -4.31 -25.28
N ILE A 272 12.75 -4.16 -26.38
CA ILE A 272 11.30 -4.02 -26.40
C ILE A 272 10.72 -5.13 -27.27
N GLU A 273 10.13 -6.14 -26.63
CA GLU A 273 9.26 -7.09 -27.32
C GLU A 273 7.86 -6.44 -27.41
N ASN A 274 7.60 -5.76 -28.55
CA ASN A 274 6.43 -4.95 -28.94
C ASN A 274 6.60 -3.43 -28.86
N GLU A 275 6.44 -2.74 -30.00
CA GLU A 275 6.57 -1.27 -30.22
C GLU A 275 5.58 -0.37 -29.44
N GLN A 276 5.17 -0.76 -28.24
CA GLN A 276 4.15 -0.09 -27.44
C GLN A 276 4.71 0.69 -26.25
N ILE A 277 5.96 0.42 -25.85
CA ILE A 277 6.64 1.16 -24.80
C ILE A 277 7.57 2.20 -25.39
N ASN A 278 7.45 3.43 -24.89
CA ASN A 278 8.39 4.50 -25.17
C ASN A 278 9.53 4.43 -24.15
N VAL A 279 10.76 4.32 -24.65
CA VAL A 279 11.97 4.41 -23.85
C VAL A 279 12.53 5.81 -24.01
N GLU A 280 12.60 6.55 -22.91
CA GLU A 280 12.96 7.96 -22.85
C GLU A 280 14.20 8.17 -21.96
N ASN A 281 14.73 9.40 -21.94
CA ASN A 281 15.85 9.81 -21.08
C ASN A 281 17.07 8.86 -21.17
N CYS A 282 17.54 8.59 -22.39
CA CYS A 282 18.68 7.69 -22.65
C CYS A 282 18.51 6.28 -22.05
N GLY A 283 17.28 5.75 -22.03
CA GLY A 283 17.02 4.43 -21.47
C GLY A 283 16.80 4.41 -19.97
N LYS A 284 16.64 5.57 -19.32
CA LYS A 284 16.33 5.64 -17.89
C LYS A 284 14.85 5.60 -17.59
N MET A 285 13.99 6.06 -18.51
CA MET A 285 12.56 6.11 -18.29
C MET A 285 11.83 5.24 -19.31
N ILE A 286 10.79 4.54 -18.85
CA ILE A 286 9.89 3.79 -19.72
C ILE A 286 8.45 4.18 -19.44
N ARG A 287 7.68 4.35 -20.52
CA ARG A 287 6.27 4.74 -20.48
C ARG A 287 5.46 3.84 -21.39
N ASN A 288 4.35 3.33 -20.87
CA ASN A 288 3.31 2.71 -21.66
C ASN A 288 2.07 3.62 -21.66
N GLU A 289 1.48 3.84 -22.83
CA GLU A 289 0.24 4.61 -22.99
C GLU A 289 -0.92 3.75 -23.50
N LYS A 290 -0.64 2.48 -23.84
CA LYS A 290 -1.58 1.52 -24.42
C LYS A 290 -2.10 0.55 -23.35
N LYS A 291 -3.26 -0.05 -23.61
CA LYS A 291 -3.88 -1.01 -22.69
C LYS A 291 -3.11 -2.34 -22.58
N GLN A 292 -2.45 -2.75 -23.65
CA GLN A 292 -1.65 -3.99 -23.66
C GLN A 292 -0.32 -3.70 -22.95
N GLY A 293 0.17 -4.68 -22.19
CA GLY A 293 1.46 -4.55 -21.55
C GLY A 293 2.62 -5.04 -22.40
N SER A 294 3.82 -4.62 -22.04
CA SER A 294 5.05 -5.09 -22.69
C SER A 294 6.19 -5.15 -21.67
N TYR A 295 7.14 -6.05 -21.92
CA TYR A 295 8.32 -6.24 -21.10
C TYR A 295 9.49 -5.45 -21.66
N VAL A 296 10.28 -4.85 -20.77
CA VAL A 296 11.51 -4.16 -21.11
C VAL A 296 12.64 -4.67 -20.24
N TRP A 297 13.74 -5.04 -20.88
CA TRP A 297 14.94 -5.52 -20.18
C TRP A 297 15.94 -4.39 -19.99
N CYS A 298 16.59 -4.41 -18.83
CA CYS A 298 17.74 -3.56 -18.54
C CYS A 298 19.03 -4.26 -18.96
N ASP A 299 19.96 -3.51 -19.55
CA ASP A 299 21.38 -3.87 -19.54
C ASP A 299 22.15 -2.94 -18.58
N PRO A 300 23.29 -3.39 -18.05
CA PRO A 300 23.91 -4.71 -18.25
C PRO A 300 23.20 -5.85 -17.49
N SER A 301 23.52 -7.08 -17.88
CA SER A 301 23.19 -8.28 -17.09
C SER A 301 23.92 -8.27 -15.75
N ILE A 302 23.35 -8.92 -14.75
CA ILE A 302 23.86 -9.00 -13.38
C ILE A 302 25.01 -10.04 -13.32
N PRO A 303 26.23 -9.67 -12.88
CA PRO A 303 27.33 -10.61 -12.72
C PRO A 303 27.05 -11.66 -11.62
N PHE A 304 27.53 -12.89 -11.78
CA PHE A 304 27.27 -14.02 -10.89
C PHE A 304 27.73 -13.84 -9.43
N ASP A 305 28.66 -12.93 -9.18
CA ASP A 305 29.26 -12.68 -7.87
C ASP A 305 28.97 -11.29 -7.31
N ALA A 306 28.09 -10.53 -7.99
CA ALA A 306 27.79 -9.16 -7.65
C ALA A 306 26.66 -9.02 -6.61
N ASN A 307 26.75 -7.94 -5.84
CA ASN A 307 25.65 -7.32 -5.13
C ASN A 307 25.23 -6.09 -5.93
N VAL A 308 24.02 -6.12 -6.49
CA VAL A 308 23.49 -5.06 -7.36
C VAL A 308 22.30 -4.40 -6.68
N GLN A 309 22.20 -3.08 -6.81
CA GLN A 309 21.09 -2.31 -6.29
C GLN A 309 20.58 -1.37 -7.37
N ILE A 310 19.28 -1.40 -7.64
CA ILE A 310 18.61 -0.59 -8.67
C ILE A 310 17.47 0.17 -8.02
N HIS A 311 17.35 1.46 -8.34
CA HIS A 311 16.32 2.33 -7.80
C HIS A 311 15.30 2.64 -8.90
N PHE A 312 14.06 2.21 -8.71
CA PHE A 312 12.95 2.49 -9.61
C PHE A 312 12.02 3.53 -8.97
N ARG A 313 11.90 4.70 -9.59
CA ARG A 313 10.86 5.68 -9.24
C ARG A 313 9.59 5.35 -9.98
N ILE A 314 8.48 5.26 -9.25
CA ILE A 314 7.16 5.01 -9.83
C ILE A 314 6.51 6.35 -10.17
N LEU A 315 6.41 6.67 -11.46
CA LEU A 315 5.89 7.96 -11.93
C LEU A 315 4.40 7.90 -12.24
N CYS A 316 3.86 6.77 -12.66
CA CYS A 316 2.41 6.51 -12.69
C CYS A 316 2.20 5.02 -12.92
N TYR A 317 1.07 4.45 -12.51
CA TYR A 317 0.81 3.05 -12.76
C TYR A 317 -0.69 2.75 -12.87
N ASP A 318 -1.06 2.03 -13.93
CA ASP A 318 -2.25 1.17 -13.89
C ASP A 318 -1.83 -0.22 -13.40
N TYR A 319 -0.76 -0.74 -14.01
CA TYR A 319 -0.09 -1.97 -13.61
C TYR A 319 1.40 -1.94 -14.00
N ILE A 320 2.27 -2.31 -13.05
CA ILE A 320 3.72 -2.47 -13.23
C ILE A 320 4.17 -3.79 -12.59
N GLU A 321 5.06 -4.53 -13.25
CA GLU A 321 5.87 -5.56 -12.59
C GLU A 321 7.34 -5.15 -12.64
N LEU A 322 8.06 -5.31 -11.53
CA LEU A 322 9.50 -5.08 -11.45
C LEU A 322 10.16 -6.37 -10.95
N GLY A 323 11.29 -6.74 -11.53
CA GLY A 323 11.97 -7.96 -11.11
C GLY A 323 13.24 -8.27 -11.88
N ILE A 324 13.64 -9.53 -11.83
CA ILE A 324 14.76 -10.08 -12.60
C ILE A 324 14.33 -11.35 -13.36
N GLY A 325 14.96 -11.62 -14.50
CA GLY A 325 14.66 -12.80 -15.30
C GLY A 325 15.78 -13.15 -16.26
N TYR A 326 15.58 -14.23 -17.02
CA TYR A 326 16.53 -14.74 -17.99
C TYR A 326 16.28 -14.12 -19.37
N LYS A 327 17.20 -13.27 -19.85
CA LYS A 327 17.10 -12.63 -21.17
C LYS A 327 17.04 -13.70 -22.28
N GLY A 328 16.06 -13.59 -23.18
CA GLY A 328 15.93 -14.47 -24.35
C GLY A 328 15.02 -15.69 -24.20
N LYS A 329 14.40 -15.92 -23.03
CA LYS A 329 13.24 -16.82 -22.93
C LYS A 329 11.99 -16.03 -23.31
N SER A 330 11.09 -16.62 -24.10
CA SER A 330 9.81 -16.00 -24.45
C SER A 330 9.12 -15.51 -23.18
N VAL A 331 8.50 -14.33 -23.20
CA VAL A 331 7.75 -13.74 -22.07
C VAL A 331 6.89 -14.77 -21.32
N ASN A 332 6.29 -15.73 -22.04
CA ASN A 332 5.48 -16.79 -21.47
C ASN A 332 6.21 -17.76 -20.52
N LEU A 333 7.55 -17.84 -20.57
CA LEU A 333 8.40 -18.64 -19.68
C LEU A 333 8.91 -17.84 -18.46
N ILE A 334 8.77 -16.51 -18.47
CA ILE A 334 9.06 -15.63 -17.32
C ILE A 334 7.89 -15.65 -16.32
N LEU A 335 6.73 -16.17 -16.74
CA LEU A 335 5.49 -16.30 -15.97
C LEU A 335 5.56 -17.27 -14.78
N ASP A 336 6.71 -17.82 -14.44
CA ASP A 336 6.85 -18.54 -13.17
C ASP A 336 6.77 -17.58 -11.95
N LYS A 337 6.53 -16.27 -12.16
CA LYS A 337 6.18 -15.19 -11.19
C LYS A 337 7.04 -15.09 -9.92
N LYS A 338 8.08 -15.91 -9.81
CA LYS A 338 8.85 -16.10 -8.58
C LYS A 338 9.82 -14.96 -8.29
N TYR A 339 10.22 -14.15 -9.27
CA TYR A 339 11.30 -13.17 -9.09
C TYR A 339 10.86 -11.73 -9.40
N MET A 340 9.60 -11.41 -9.09
CA MET A 340 9.01 -10.11 -9.37
C MET A 340 8.03 -9.68 -8.30
N ILE A 341 7.87 -8.37 -8.17
CA ILE A 341 6.73 -7.77 -7.47
C ILE A 341 5.71 -7.26 -8.48
N GLN A 342 4.44 -7.32 -8.10
CA GLN A 342 3.34 -6.80 -8.88
C GLN A 342 2.77 -5.55 -8.20
N ILE A 343 2.56 -4.51 -9.00
CA ILE A 343 2.14 -3.18 -8.56
C ILE A 343 0.89 -2.81 -9.35
N GLY A 344 -0.25 -2.62 -8.70
CA GLY A 344 -1.48 -2.18 -9.36
C GLY A 344 -2.74 -2.32 -8.51
N ASN A 345 -3.80 -1.63 -8.93
CA ASN A 345 -5.04 -1.48 -8.16
C ASN A 345 -5.88 -2.75 -8.00
N ASN A 346 -5.56 -3.82 -8.73
CA ASN A 346 -6.34 -5.07 -8.79
C ASN A 346 -5.52 -6.33 -8.46
N VAL A 347 -4.40 -6.19 -7.75
CA VAL A 347 -3.55 -7.33 -7.38
C VAL A 347 -3.87 -7.77 -5.96
N GLN A 348 -4.19 -9.06 -5.78
CA GLN A 348 -4.54 -9.63 -4.47
C GLN A 348 -3.39 -9.57 -3.45
N TYR A 349 -2.15 -9.52 -3.94
CA TYR A 349 -0.92 -9.32 -3.18
C TYR A 349 -0.12 -8.20 -3.82
N SER A 350 -0.41 -6.95 -3.45
CA SER A 350 0.28 -5.77 -3.99
C SER A 350 1.39 -5.33 -3.05
N PHE A 351 2.59 -5.16 -3.58
CA PHE A 351 3.64 -4.42 -2.89
C PHE A 351 3.15 -2.97 -2.66
N PRO A 352 3.06 -2.48 -1.41
CA PRO A 352 2.40 -1.21 -1.11
C PRO A 352 3.18 -0.04 -1.71
N LEU A 353 2.56 0.72 -2.62
CA LEU A 353 3.21 1.78 -3.37
C LEU A 353 2.28 2.97 -3.64
N ASN A 354 2.85 4.18 -3.55
CA ASN A 354 2.23 5.43 -3.96
C ASN A 354 2.93 6.02 -5.19
N PHE A 355 2.26 6.98 -5.82
CA PHE A 355 2.89 7.82 -6.84
C PHE A 355 4.12 8.52 -6.25
N GLY A 356 5.24 8.47 -6.96
CA GLY A 356 6.51 9.09 -6.56
C GLY A 356 7.40 8.22 -5.69
N ASP A 357 6.90 7.07 -5.20
CA ASP A 357 7.70 6.16 -4.38
C ASP A 357 8.91 5.62 -5.16
N VAL A 358 9.99 5.36 -4.42
CA VAL A 358 11.20 4.73 -4.92
C VAL A 358 11.28 3.29 -4.40
N VAL A 359 11.27 2.34 -5.33
CA VAL A 359 11.47 0.92 -5.07
C VAL A 359 12.94 0.59 -5.26
N LEU A 360 13.54 0.03 -4.22
CA LEU A 360 14.88 -0.50 -4.23
C LEU A 360 14.85 -1.98 -4.57
N LEU A 361 15.50 -2.36 -5.66
CA LEU A 361 15.73 -3.74 -6.06
C LEU A 361 17.17 -4.13 -5.69
N THR A 362 17.36 -4.86 -4.61
CA THR A 362 18.66 -5.34 -4.16
C THR A 362 18.82 -6.82 -4.51
N ILE A 363 19.79 -7.13 -5.37
CA ILE A 363 20.10 -8.50 -5.81
C ILE A 363 21.45 -8.91 -5.21
N ARG A 364 21.45 -10.00 -4.43
CA ARG A 364 22.65 -10.56 -3.82
C ARG A 364 22.91 -11.94 -4.42
N MET A 365 23.77 -12.00 -5.44
CA MET A 365 23.92 -13.21 -6.26
C MET A 365 24.56 -14.38 -5.48
N LYS A 366 25.54 -14.10 -4.62
CA LYS A 366 26.15 -15.13 -3.76
C LYS A 366 25.18 -15.69 -2.72
N GLU A 367 24.33 -14.83 -2.16
CA GLU A 367 23.32 -15.21 -1.17
C GLU A 367 22.06 -15.81 -1.79
N LYS A 368 21.91 -15.77 -3.12
CA LYS A 368 20.70 -16.19 -3.83
C LYS A 368 19.45 -15.49 -3.32
N LYS A 369 19.54 -14.17 -3.13
CA LYS A 369 18.45 -13.32 -2.63
C LYS A 369 18.14 -12.16 -3.55
N LEU A 370 16.86 -11.85 -3.64
CA LEU A 370 16.28 -10.64 -4.21
C LEU A 370 15.47 -9.95 -3.12
N ILE A 371 15.73 -8.68 -2.88
CA ILE A 371 15.06 -7.89 -1.85
C ILE A 371 14.44 -6.67 -2.53
N PHE A 372 13.16 -6.45 -2.30
CA PHE A 372 12.43 -5.27 -2.71
C PHE A 372 12.18 -4.40 -1.49
N THR A 373 12.59 -3.14 -1.51
CA THR A 373 12.34 -2.20 -0.41
C THR A 373 11.64 -0.96 -0.95
N ASN A 374 10.46 -0.61 -0.42
CA ASN A 374 9.86 0.70 -0.68
C ASN A 374 10.54 1.71 0.25
N GLN A 375 11.27 2.69 -0.30
CA GLN A 375 11.99 3.67 0.51
C GLN A 375 11.08 4.60 1.31
N THR A 376 9.85 4.84 0.85
CA THR A 376 8.89 5.71 1.53
C THR A 376 8.22 4.99 2.69
N SER A 377 7.70 3.78 2.47
CA SER A 377 6.95 3.03 3.49
C SER A 377 7.83 2.12 4.35
N LEU A 378 9.10 1.94 3.96
CA LEU A 378 10.06 0.99 4.55
C LEU A 378 9.58 -0.47 4.51
N TYR A 379 8.57 -0.77 3.68
CA TYR A 379 8.12 -2.13 3.46
C TYR A 379 9.18 -2.92 2.68
N GLU A 380 9.46 -4.13 3.13
CA GLU A 380 10.46 -5.01 2.54
C GLU A 380 9.87 -6.39 2.22
N GLU A 381 10.21 -6.91 1.04
CA GLU A 381 9.89 -8.27 0.61
C GLU A 381 11.15 -8.96 0.08
N GLN A 382 11.40 -10.19 0.55
CA GLN A 382 12.58 -10.97 0.15
C GLN A 382 12.16 -12.26 -0.55
N ILE A 383 12.84 -12.56 -1.66
CA ILE A 383 12.63 -13.77 -2.45
C ILE A 383 13.97 -14.48 -2.70
N SER A 384 13.97 -15.81 -2.67
CA SER A 384 15.14 -16.61 -3.07
C SER A 384 15.20 -16.75 -4.58
N ILE A 385 16.39 -16.62 -5.18
CA ILE A 385 16.58 -16.61 -6.63
C ILE A 385 17.52 -17.73 -7.10
N ASP A 386 17.26 -18.27 -8.29
CA ASP A 386 18.21 -19.18 -8.96
C ASP A 386 19.26 -18.35 -9.71
N THR A 387 20.52 -18.51 -9.31
CA THR A 387 21.67 -17.79 -9.86
C THR A 387 22.51 -18.67 -10.80
N SER A 388 21.98 -19.82 -11.24
CA SER A 388 22.64 -20.72 -12.20
C SER A 388 22.73 -20.16 -13.63
N GLN A 389 21.96 -19.11 -13.92
CA GLN A 389 21.83 -18.49 -15.24
C GLN A 389 22.04 -16.97 -15.15
N VAL A 390 22.37 -16.35 -16.28
CA VAL A 390 22.54 -14.90 -16.38
C VAL A 390 21.19 -14.22 -16.15
N LEU A 391 21.15 -13.33 -15.16
CA LEU A 391 19.95 -12.58 -14.78
C LEU A 391 20.02 -11.15 -15.32
N ASN A 392 18.89 -10.66 -15.81
CA ASN A 392 18.70 -9.27 -16.22
C ASN A 392 17.55 -8.66 -15.42
N PRO A 393 17.68 -7.42 -14.94
CA PRO A 393 16.54 -6.68 -14.44
C PRO A 393 15.54 -6.44 -15.57
N PHE A 394 14.26 -6.40 -15.22
CA PHE A 394 13.21 -6.06 -16.17
C PHE A 394 12.11 -5.25 -15.51
N ALA A 395 11.31 -4.61 -16.37
CA ALA A 395 10.06 -4.01 -16.00
C ALA A 395 8.96 -4.41 -17.01
N TYR A 396 7.76 -4.70 -16.51
CA TYR A 396 6.56 -4.86 -17.31
C TYR A 396 5.61 -3.70 -17.03
N LEU A 397 5.14 -3.03 -18.07
CA LEU A 397 4.19 -1.94 -17.92
C LEU A 397 2.94 -2.27 -18.73
N SER A 398 1.76 -2.14 -18.12
CA SER A 398 0.46 -2.27 -18.79
C SER A 398 -0.43 -1.10 -18.43
N GLY A 399 -1.21 -0.61 -19.40
CA GLY A 399 -2.01 0.59 -19.21
C GLY A 399 -1.15 1.86 -19.22
N ARG A 400 -1.64 2.93 -18.58
CA ARG A 400 -0.94 4.21 -18.44
C ARG A 400 0.07 4.16 -17.29
N SER A 401 1.13 3.39 -17.49
CA SER A 401 2.20 3.20 -16.51
C SER A 401 3.50 3.87 -16.95
N CYS A 402 4.28 4.36 -15.99
CA CYS A 402 5.56 5.00 -16.21
C CYS A 402 6.48 4.77 -15.00
N THR A 403 7.73 4.40 -15.27
CA THR A 403 8.76 4.25 -14.23
C THR A 403 10.11 4.71 -14.75
N GLU A 404 10.97 5.16 -13.84
CA GLU A 404 12.29 5.68 -14.12
C GLU A 404 13.34 4.98 -13.24
N ILE A 405 14.48 4.62 -13.83
CA ILE A 405 15.67 4.17 -13.11
C ILE A 405 16.45 5.41 -12.65
N LEU A 406 16.68 5.53 -11.35
CA LEU A 406 17.47 6.59 -10.77
C LEU A 406 18.93 6.19 -10.65
N ASP A 407 19.84 7.10 -11.00
CA ASP A 407 21.25 6.95 -10.69
C ASP A 407 21.49 7.24 -9.21
N LYS A 408 22.14 6.31 -8.50
CA LYS A 408 22.38 6.41 -7.06
C LYS A 408 23.06 7.73 -6.67
N GLN A 409 24.02 8.20 -7.47
CA GLN A 409 24.70 9.48 -7.25
C GLN A 409 23.74 10.66 -7.29
N LEU A 410 22.71 10.59 -8.13
CA LEU A 410 21.68 11.63 -8.23
C LEU A 410 20.78 11.59 -7.00
N LEU A 411 20.45 10.39 -6.51
CA LEU A 411 19.66 10.19 -5.30
C LEU A 411 20.40 10.70 -4.05
N ASP A 412 21.67 10.34 -3.90
CA ASP A 412 22.52 10.78 -2.80
C ASP A 412 22.67 12.30 -2.79
N LYS A 413 22.75 12.92 -3.98
CA LYS A 413 22.76 14.38 -4.12
C LYS A 413 21.40 15.02 -3.75
N GLN A 414 20.29 14.45 -4.21
CA GLN A 414 18.95 14.92 -3.86
C GLN A 414 18.71 14.85 -2.35
N LEU A 415 19.10 13.74 -1.73
CA LEU A 415 18.99 13.55 -0.28
C LEU A 415 19.87 14.55 0.48
N LEU A 416 21.09 14.82 -0.02
CA LEU A 416 21.98 15.82 0.56
C LEU A 416 21.40 17.25 0.44
N ASP A 417 20.79 17.56 -0.71
CA ASP A 417 20.16 18.86 -0.96
C ASP A 417 18.93 19.06 -0.05
N GLU A 418 18.11 18.02 0.17
CA GLU A 418 16.99 18.05 1.12
C GLU A 418 17.47 18.22 2.57
N GLN A 419 18.48 17.46 3.00
CA GLN A 419 19.07 17.60 4.34
C GLN A 419 19.68 18.99 4.55
N LEU A 420 20.28 19.58 3.51
CA LEU A 420 20.81 20.93 3.56
C LEU A 420 19.69 21.97 3.70
N LEU A 421 18.57 21.78 3.00
CA LEU A 421 17.41 22.64 3.08
C LEU A 421 16.76 22.59 4.48
N ASP A 422 16.58 21.40 5.04
CA ASP A 422 16.06 21.23 6.41
C ASP A 422 16.96 21.90 7.44
N LYS A 423 18.28 21.76 7.29
CA LYS A 423 19.25 22.43 8.17
C LYS A 423 19.17 23.95 8.05
N GLN A 424 19.02 24.49 6.83
CA GLN A 424 18.83 25.92 6.60
C GLN A 424 17.53 26.43 7.20
N LEU A 425 16.44 25.66 7.08
CA LEU A 425 15.14 25.99 7.66
C LEU A 425 15.22 26.03 9.20
N GLN A 426 15.85 25.04 9.82
CA GLN A 426 16.04 25.01 11.27
C GLN A 426 16.85 26.21 11.77
N GLN A 427 17.95 26.57 11.08
CA GLN A 427 18.73 27.76 11.42
C GLN A 427 17.93 29.06 11.32
N LEU A 428 16.93 29.10 10.42
CA LEU A 428 16.07 30.26 10.23
C LEU A 428 15.03 30.35 11.35
N LEU A 429 14.45 29.22 11.75
CA LEU A 429 13.55 29.12 12.91
C LEU A 429 14.27 29.53 14.20
N ASP A 430 15.49 29.02 14.44
CA ASP A 430 16.29 29.38 15.62
C ASP A 430 16.58 30.89 15.69
N LYS A 431 16.78 31.54 14.53
CA LYS A 431 16.96 32.99 14.44
C LYS A 431 15.68 33.75 14.75
N ILE A 432 14.52 33.26 14.30
CA ILE A 432 13.21 33.86 14.59
C ILE A 432 12.94 33.79 16.09
N ASP A 433 13.13 32.61 16.71
CA ASP A 433 12.91 32.40 18.15
C ASP A 433 13.82 33.32 18.99
N LYS A 434 15.10 33.43 18.61
CA LYS A 434 16.03 34.36 19.25
C LYS A 434 15.54 35.81 19.12
N HIS A 435 15.02 36.21 17.98
CA HIS A 435 14.50 37.56 17.78
C HIS A 435 13.23 37.83 18.58
N GLN A 436 12.33 36.84 18.72
CA GLN A 436 11.14 36.93 19.55
C GLN A 436 11.47 37.05 21.04
N SER A 437 12.46 36.30 21.53
CA SER A 437 12.93 36.43 22.92
C SER A 437 13.49 37.82 23.23
N LEU A 438 14.19 38.44 22.27
CA LEU A 438 14.69 39.80 22.42
C LEU A 438 13.55 40.81 22.44
N CYS A 439 12.54 40.66 21.59
CA CYS A 439 11.36 41.53 21.57
C CYS A 439 10.46 41.40 22.81
N GLN A 440 10.53 40.31 23.58
CA GLN A 440 9.82 40.17 24.86
C GLN A 440 10.57 40.80 26.05
N THR A 441 11.84 41.15 25.86
CA THR A 441 12.68 41.76 26.91
C THR A 441 12.69 43.29 26.85
N PHE A 442 12.11 43.86 25.78
CA PHE A 442 11.84 45.30 25.61
C PHE A 442 10.34 45.55 25.71
#